data_AF-A0A660XSW6-F1
#
_entry.id   AF-A0A660XSW6-F1
#
_cell.length_a   1.000
_cell.length_b   1.000
_cell.length_c   1.000
_cell.angle_alpha   90.00
_cell.angle_beta   90.00
_cell.angle_gamma   90.00
#
_symmetry.space_group_name_H-M   'P 1'
#
loop_
_entity.id
_entity.type
_entity.pdbx_description
1 polymer ?
#
loop_
_entity_poly.entity_id
_entity_poly.type
_entity_poly.pdbx_seq_one_letter_code
_entity_poly.pdbx_strand_id
1 'polypeptide(L)'
;MTQRIVLKRSNVPGKVPLTTDLEFGEIAVNTADGRMYVKYNDGPDQIAEFKNALELQNLLDGKADLVSGAIADNFAALDVDGNLTDSGFKASDFATIVHTHLEVDITDLDKYTQVEVDTLLSDKAELVHTHLEVDITDLDKYTQVEVDTNIGAAIT
;
A
#
# COMPACT_ATOMS: atom_id res chain seq x y z
N MET A 1 41.84 2.74 51.63
CA MET A 1 42.16 1.37 51.17
C MET A 1 42.61 1.47 49.73
N THR A 2 43.75 0.88 49.37
CA THR A 2 44.26 0.90 47.99
C THR A 2 43.88 -0.41 47.32
N GLN A 3 42.95 -0.39 46.38
CA GLN A 3 42.63 -1.56 45.58
C GLN A 3 43.67 -1.69 44.46
N ARG A 4 44.29 -2.86 44.33
CA ARG A 4 45.15 -3.19 43.19
C ARG A 4 44.33 -4.00 42.18
N ILE A 5 44.14 -3.45 40.98
CA ILE A 5 43.52 -4.16 39.87
C ILE A 5 44.58 -5.05 39.21
N VAL A 6 44.23 -6.31 38.93
CA VAL A 6 45.08 -7.25 38.19
C VAL A 6 44.71 -7.18 36.70
N LEU A 7 45.74 -7.10 35.84
CA LEU A 7 45.56 -7.10 34.40
C LEU A 7 45.97 -8.44 33.81
N LYS A 8 45.09 -9.04 32.99
CA LYS A 8 45.38 -10.21 32.16
C LYS A 8 45.52 -9.77 30.71
N ARG A 9 46.58 -10.20 30.02
CA ARG A 9 46.87 -9.75 28.64
C ARG A 9 46.79 -10.91 27.64
N SER A 10 46.29 -10.63 26.45
CA SER A 10 46.34 -11.51 25.28
C SER A 10 46.89 -10.74 24.09
N ASN A 11 47.63 -11.41 23.21
CA ASN A 11 48.06 -10.89 21.91
C ASN A 11 47.45 -11.68 20.74
N VAL A 12 46.47 -12.55 21.00
CA VAL A 12 45.79 -13.34 19.98
C VAL A 12 44.62 -12.52 19.41
N PRO A 13 44.61 -12.15 18.12
CA PRO A 13 43.51 -11.41 17.51
C PRO A 13 42.15 -12.10 17.69
N GLY A 14 41.11 -11.32 17.93
CA GLY A 14 39.73 -11.79 18.14
C GLY A 14 39.50 -12.57 19.44
N LYS A 15 40.52 -12.75 20.30
CA LYS A 15 40.37 -13.52 21.54
C LYS A 15 39.57 -12.72 22.56
N VAL A 16 38.37 -13.23 22.86
CA VAL A 16 37.54 -12.85 24.01
C VAL A 16 37.86 -13.81 25.16
N PRO A 17 38.11 -13.32 26.39
CA PRO A 17 38.31 -14.18 27.54
C PRO A 17 37.00 -14.88 27.96
N LEU A 18 37.12 -16.02 28.62
CA LEU A 18 36.00 -16.73 29.24
C LEU A 18 35.74 -16.20 30.66
N THR A 19 34.57 -16.49 31.22
CA THR A 19 34.22 -16.14 32.61
C THR A 19 35.09 -16.84 33.65
N THR A 20 35.77 -17.93 33.28
CA THR A 20 36.78 -18.62 34.10
C THR A 20 38.16 -18.00 33.99
N ASP A 21 38.41 -17.17 32.96
CA ASP A 21 39.72 -16.55 32.73
C ASP A 21 39.91 -15.30 33.58
N LEU A 22 38.85 -14.73 34.16
CA LEU A 22 38.87 -13.51 34.98
C LEU A 22 38.12 -13.71 36.30
N GLU A 23 38.64 -13.09 37.34
CA GLU A 23 37.92 -12.86 38.61
C GLU A 23 37.27 -11.46 38.64
N PHE A 24 36.29 -11.26 39.52
CA PHE A 24 35.67 -9.94 39.70
C PHE A 24 36.70 -8.90 40.14
N GLY A 25 36.71 -7.76 39.45
CA GLY A 25 37.69 -6.69 39.69
C GLY A 25 39.01 -6.86 38.93
N GLU A 26 39.15 -7.89 38.09
CA GLU A 26 40.23 -8.00 37.12
C GLU A 26 39.84 -7.38 35.77
N ILE A 27 40.84 -6.94 35.01
CA ILE A 27 40.67 -6.44 33.64
C ILE A 27 41.47 -7.31 32.69
N ALA A 28 40.85 -7.72 31.59
CA ALA A 28 41.56 -8.34 30.48
C ALA A 28 41.78 -7.33 29.35
N VAL A 29 42.97 -7.36 28.75
CA VAL A 29 43.37 -6.48 27.65
C VAL A 29 43.87 -7.34 26.50
N ASN A 30 43.25 -7.19 25.33
CA ASN A 30 43.76 -7.76 24.09
C ASN A 30 44.58 -6.70 23.35
N THR A 31 45.89 -6.88 23.32
CA THR A 31 46.81 -5.94 22.68
C THR A 31 46.85 -6.04 21.16
N ALA A 32 46.30 -7.12 20.58
CA ALA A 32 46.20 -7.25 19.13
C ALA A 32 45.04 -6.42 18.57
N ASP A 33 43.90 -6.39 19.27
CA ASP A 33 42.69 -5.69 18.81
C ASP A 33 42.42 -4.37 19.56
N GLY A 34 43.20 -4.06 20.61
CA GLY A 34 42.99 -2.87 21.45
C GLY A 34 41.77 -2.96 22.38
N ARG A 35 41.16 -4.14 22.52
CA ARG A 35 39.92 -4.35 23.26
C ARG A 35 40.18 -4.62 24.74
N MET A 36 39.28 -4.14 25.60
CA MET A 36 39.33 -4.35 27.05
C MET A 36 38.06 -5.05 27.52
N TYR A 37 38.20 -5.94 28.51
CA TYR A 37 37.10 -6.74 29.02
C TYR A 37 37.09 -6.79 30.55
N VAL A 38 35.90 -6.87 31.13
CA VAL A 38 35.68 -7.12 32.57
C VAL A 38 34.65 -8.20 32.79
N LYS A 39 34.80 -8.91 33.89
CA LYS A 39 33.77 -9.83 34.37
C LYS A 39 32.74 -9.06 35.21
N TYR A 40 31.47 -9.32 34.94
CA TYR A 40 30.35 -8.81 35.73
C TYR A 40 29.34 -9.94 35.96
N ASN A 41 28.40 -9.71 36.88
CA ASN A 41 27.32 -10.65 37.17
C ASN A 41 26.01 -9.86 37.29
N ASP A 42 25.05 -10.25 36.45
CA ASP A 42 23.66 -9.79 36.48
C ASP A 42 22.75 -11.03 36.38
N GLY A 43 22.98 -12.00 37.27
CA GLY A 43 22.45 -13.35 37.22
C GLY A 43 23.57 -14.38 37.03
N PRO A 44 23.87 -14.82 35.78
CA PRO A 44 25.07 -15.59 35.50
C PRO A 44 26.31 -14.69 35.38
N ASP A 45 27.49 -15.29 35.56
CA ASP A 45 28.76 -14.65 35.22
C ASP A 45 28.81 -14.35 33.73
N GLN A 46 29.26 -13.14 33.38
CA GLN A 46 29.34 -12.64 32.01
C GLN A 46 30.64 -11.85 31.79
N ILE A 47 31.04 -11.69 30.53
CA ILE A 47 32.16 -10.83 30.11
C ILE A 47 31.60 -9.65 29.33
N ALA A 48 31.90 -8.43 29.79
CA ALA A 48 31.59 -7.20 29.06
C ALA A 48 32.84 -6.70 28.32
N GLU A 49 32.65 -6.22 27.10
CA GLU A 49 33.65 -5.50 26.32
C GLU A 49 33.47 -3.99 26.52
N PHE A 50 34.55 -3.28 26.82
CA PHE A 50 34.58 -1.83 26.68
C PHE A 50 34.72 -1.48 25.22
N LYS A 51 33.64 -0.97 24.63
CA LYS A 51 33.64 -0.48 23.26
C LYS A 51 34.02 0.98 23.22
N ASN A 52 34.68 1.40 22.14
CA ASN A 52 34.89 2.81 21.92
C ASN A 52 33.58 3.47 21.46
N ALA A 53 33.39 4.75 21.75
CA ALA A 53 32.16 5.47 21.42
C ALA A 53 31.91 5.55 19.90
N LEU A 54 32.96 5.56 19.08
CA LEU A 54 32.87 5.62 17.62
C LEU A 54 32.32 4.32 17.02
N GLU A 55 32.76 3.16 17.51
CA GLU A 55 32.26 1.84 17.14
C GLU A 55 30.83 1.64 17.63
N LEU A 56 30.49 2.19 18.80
CA LEU A 56 29.12 2.20 19.30
C LEU A 56 28.23 3.04 18.38
N GLN A 57 28.70 4.23 17.98
CA GLN A 57 28.00 5.10 17.05
C GLN A 57 27.78 4.40 15.71
N ASN A 58 28.81 3.80 15.12
CA ASN A 58 28.67 3.06 13.86
C ASN A 58 27.66 1.91 13.94
N LEU A 59 27.55 1.24 15.10
CA LEU A 59 26.55 0.18 15.31
C LEU A 59 25.14 0.73 15.52
N LEU A 60 25.02 1.92 16.11
CA LEU A 60 23.76 2.61 16.34
C LEU A 60 23.24 3.30 15.08
N ASP A 61 24.12 3.85 14.25
CA ASP A 61 23.82 4.40 12.93
C ASP A 61 23.23 3.34 12.00
N GLY A 62 23.58 2.06 12.21
CA GLY A 62 22.97 0.93 11.52
C GLY A 62 21.59 0.50 12.06
N LYS A 63 21.11 1.06 13.18
CA LYS A 63 19.85 0.68 13.85
C LYS A 63 18.88 1.83 14.07
N ALA A 64 19.34 3.08 14.06
CA ALA A 64 18.52 4.27 14.25
C ALA A 64 18.25 4.91 12.89
N ASP A 65 17.05 4.66 12.36
CA ASP A 65 16.48 5.33 11.19
C ASP A 65 17.30 5.18 9.89
N LEU A 66 16.92 4.22 9.06
CA LEU A 66 17.61 3.87 7.81
C LEU A 66 17.58 5.00 6.76
N VAL A 67 16.84 6.08 7.00
CA VAL A 67 16.70 7.20 6.06
C VAL A 67 17.28 8.47 6.67
N SER A 68 18.52 8.78 6.31
CA SER A 68 19.13 10.07 6.65
C SER A 68 18.32 11.21 6.01
N GLY A 69 17.73 12.07 6.84
CA GLY A 69 16.98 13.24 6.38
C GLY A 69 15.52 12.98 5.98
N ALA A 70 14.89 11.92 6.49
CA ALA A 70 13.45 11.69 6.29
C ALA A 70 12.61 12.91 6.70
N ILE A 71 11.57 13.20 5.91
CA ILE A 71 10.61 14.25 6.17
C ILE A 71 9.39 13.62 6.85
N ALA A 72 8.96 14.19 7.96
CA ALA A 72 7.76 13.73 8.65
C ALA A 72 6.53 13.73 7.72
N ASP A 73 5.66 12.75 7.90
CA ASP A 73 4.44 12.50 7.10
C ASP A 73 4.66 11.99 5.67
N ASN A 74 5.90 11.93 5.18
CA ASN A 74 6.20 11.22 3.94
C ASN A 74 6.12 9.70 4.15
N PHE A 75 5.72 8.99 3.10
CA PHE A 75 5.76 7.53 3.10
C PHE A 75 7.20 7.03 2.94
N ALA A 76 7.50 5.86 3.48
CA ALA A 76 8.74 5.16 3.19
C ALA A 76 8.72 4.57 1.76
N ALA A 77 9.87 4.55 1.11
CA ALA A 77 10.11 3.89 -0.18
C ALA A 77 11.33 2.96 -0.09
N LEU A 78 11.60 2.25 -1.20
CA LEU A 78 12.82 1.47 -1.39
C LEU A 78 13.63 2.05 -2.54
N ASP A 79 14.96 2.12 -2.39
CA ASP A 79 15.86 2.42 -3.49
C ASP A 79 16.08 1.18 -4.40
N VAL A 80 16.93 1.33 -5.42
CA VAL A 80 17.22 0.24 -6.39
C VAL A 80 17.87 -0.98 -5.74
N ASP A 81 18.55 -0.79 -4.61
CA ASP A 81 19.25 -1.83 -3.88
C ASP A 81 18.36 -2.42 -2.75
N GLY A 82 17.13 -1.93 -2.61
CA GLY A 82 16.15 -2.40 -1.62
C GLY A 82 16.33 -1.80 -0.23
N ASN A 83 17.11 -0.71 -0.09
CA ASN A 83 17.22 0.01 1.18
C ASN A 83 16.03 0.95 1.36
N LEU A 84 15.60 1.16 2.61
CA LEU A 84 14.57 2.16 2.91
C LEU A 84 15.07 3.56 2.56
N THR A 85 14.20 4.36 1.96
CA THR A 85 14.42 5.78 1.66
C THR A 85 13.14 6.59 1.90
N ASP A 86 13.25 7.91 1.94
CA ASP A 86 12.08 8.80 1.94
C ASP A 86 11.49 8.83 0.53
N SER A 87 10.20 8.55 0.39
CA SER A 87 9.57 8.56 -0.93
C SER A 87 9.50 9.96 -1.57
N GLY A 88 9.61 11.01 -0.76
CA GLY A 88 9.32 12.39 -1.15
C GLY A 88 7.82 12.71 -1.21
N PHE A 89 6.94 11.73 -0.96
CA PHE A 89 5.50 11.89 -1.09
C PHE A 89 4.78 11.63 0.24
N LYS A 90 3.82 12.47 0.55
CA LYS A 90 2.86 12.31 1.65
C LYS A 90 1.48 11.96 1.11
N ALA A 91 0.59 11.53 2.01
CA ALA A 91 -0.80 11.18 1.65
C ALA A 91 -1.55 12.29 0.89
N SER A 92 -1.25 13.56 1.21
CA SER A 92 -1.90 14.71 0.56
C SER A 92 -1.43 14.97 -0.87
N ASP A 93 -0.27 14.44 -1.29
CA ASP A 93 0.20 14.60 -2.67
C ASP A 93 -0.60 13.72 -3.64
N PHE A 94 -1.16 12.62 -3.15
CA PHE A 94 -2.07 11.74 -3.92
C PHE A 94 -3.53 12.15 -3.79
N ALA A 95 -3.86 12.92 -2.74
CA ALA A 95 -5.19 13.45 -2.52
C ALA A 95 -5.42 14.70 -3.38
N THR A 96 -5.49 14.53 -4.70
CA THR A 96 -6.08 15.57 -5.55
C THR A 96 -7.53 15.75 -5.10
N ILE A 97 -7.77 16.87 -4.40
CA ILE A 97 -9.01 17.23 -3.70
C ILE A 97 -10.25 17.23 -4.62
N VAL A 98 -10.07 17.37 -5.93
CA VAL A 98 -11.09 17.12 -6.96
C VAL A 98 -10.36 16.64 -8.22
N HIS A 99 -10.43 15.35 -8.55
CA HIS A 99 -10.05 14.90 -9.90
C HIS A 99 -11.32 14.54 -10.67
N THR A 100 -11.33 14.93 -11.94
CA THR A 100 -12.43 14.70 -12.87
C THR A 100 -11.92 13.83 -14.00
N HIS A 101 -12.67 12.80 -14.36
CA HIS A 101 -12.44 12.06 -15.58
C HIS A 101 -13.34 12.63 -16.68
N LEU A 102 -12.80 12.78 -17.88
CA LEU A 102 -13.58 12.86 -19.10
C LEU A 102 -13.94 11.45 -19.56
N GLU A 103 -14.98 11.32 -20.37
CA GLU A 103 -15.39 10.04 -20.97
C GLU A 103 -14.23 9.39 -21.76
N VAL A 104 -13.39 10.19 -22.40
CA VAL A 104 -12.18 9.70 -23.08
C VAL A 104 -11.14 9.08 -22.14
N ASP A 105 -11.17 9.39 -20.84
CA ASP A 105 -10.22 8.87 -19.87
C ASP A 105 -10.57 7.45 -19.41
N ILE A 106 -11.75 6.94 -19.78
CA ILE A 106 -12.29 5.65 -19.33
C ILE A 106 -12.52 4.76 -20.56
N THR A 107 -11.64 3.77 -20.74
CA THR A 107 -11.63 2.92 -21.94
C THR A 107 -12.77 1.91 -22.03
N ASP A 108 -13.53 1.73 -20.95
CA ASP A 108 -14.59 0.72 -20.78
C ASP A 108 -15.94 1.32 -20.40
N LEU A 109 -16.11 2.64 -20.52
CA LEU A 109 -17.39 3.29 -20.19
C LEU A 109 -18.50 2.87 -21.16
N ASP A 110 -18.16 2.69 -22.44
CA ASP A 110 -19.05 2.17 -23.46
C ASP A 110 -19.08 0.63 -23.41
N LYS A 111 -19.99 0.09 -22.61
CA LYS A 111 -20.25 -1.36 -22.56
C LYS A 111 -20.67 -1.94 -23.93
N TYR A 112 -21.21 -1.10 -24.80
CA TYR A 112 -21.61 -1.44 -26.16
C TYR A 112 -21.07 -0.37 -27.10
N THR A 113 -20.43 -0.80 -28.18
CA THR A 113 -20.06 0.07 -29.29
C THR A 113 -21.31 0.67 -29.94
N GLN A 114 -21.16 1.80 -30.62
CA GLN A 114 -22.27 2.43 -31.36
C GLN A 114 -22.94 1.45 -32.34
N VAL A 115 -22.17 0.57 -32.99
CA VAL A 115 -22.69 -0.49 -33.88
C VAL A 115 -23.54 -1.51 -33.14
N GLU A 116 -23.14 -1.93 -31.93
CA GLU A 116 -23.93 -2.86 -31.11
C GLU A 116 -25.22 -2.20 -30.62
N VAL A 117 -25.16 -0.92 -30.23
CA VAL A 117 -26.35 -0.13 -29.86
C VAL A 117 -27.29 0.00 -31.05
N ASP A 118 -26.77 0.37 -32.22
CA ASP A 118 -27.55 0.54 -33.44
C ASP A 118 -28.19 -0.79 -33.87
N THR A 119 -27.49 -1.92 -33.72
CA THR A 119 -28.02 -3.25 -34.01
C THR A 119 -29.15 -3.61 -33.04
N LEU A 120 -28.93 -3.46 -31.73
CA LEU A 120 -29.95 -3.72 -30.71
C LEU A 120 -31.17 -2.83 -30.88
N LEU A 121 -30.96 -1.58 -31.29
CA LEU A 121 -32.02 -0.63 -31.52
C LEU A 121 -32.71 -0.88 -32.85
N SER A 122 -32.03 -1.37 -33.89
CA SER A 122 -32.64 -1.72 -35.18
C SER A 122 -33.72 -2.80 -35.03
N ASP A 123 -33.54 -3.76 -34.11
CA ASP A 123 -34.53 -4.80 -33.83
C ASP A 123 -35.74 -4.29 -33.01
N LYS A 124 -35.65 -3.07 -32.46
CA LYS A 124 -36.71 -2.42 -31.65
C LYS A 124 -37.32 -1.20 -32.33
N ALA A 125 -36.56 -0.55 -33.18
CA ALA A 125 -36.94 0.61 -33.96
C ALA A 125 -37.69 0.11 -35.18
N GLU A 126 -38.93 -0.29 -34.95
CA GLU A 126 -39.87 -0.51 -36.04
C GLU A 126 -40.26 0.86 -36.61
N LEU A 127 -39.35 1.43 -37.42
CA LEU A 127 -39.53 2.69 -38.15
C LEU A 127 -40.74 2.61 -39.11
N VAL A 128 -41.24 1.39 -39.36
CA VAL A 128 -42.46 1.10 -40.12
C VAL A 128 -43.20 -0.06 -39.45
N HIS A 129 -43.69 0.11 -38.21
CA HIS A 129 -44.79 -0.75 -37.78
C HIS A 129 -46.08 -0.14 -38.31
N THR A 130 -46.75 -0.89 -39.19
CA THR A 130 -48.06 -0.55 -39.73
C THR A 130 -49.04 -1.57 -39.21
N HIS A 131 -50.09 -1.11 -38.54
CA HIS A 131 -51.23 -1.95 -38.24
C HIS A 131 -52.21 -1.89 -39.41
N LEU A 132 -52.60 -3.05 -39.92
CA LEU A 132 -53.82 -3.20 -40.70
C LEU A 132 -55.01 -3.17 -39.73
N GLU A 133 -56.20 -2.86 -40.23
CA GLU A 133 -57.44 -2.88 -39.43
C GLU A 133 -57.69 -4.25 -38.77
N VAL A 134 -57.27 -5.34 -39.42
CA VAL A 134 -57.31 -6.69 -38.84
C VAL A 134 -56.40 -6.86 -37.61
N ASP A 135 -55.36 -6.04 -37.48
CA ASP A 135 -54.41 -6.10 -36.37
C ASP A 135 -54.94 -5.40 -35.11
N ILE A 136 -56.08 -4.69 -35.21
CA ILE A 136 -56.69 -3.92 -34.13
C ILE A 136 -58.11 -4.46 -33.90
N THR A 137 -58.24 -5.39 -32.96
CA THR A 137 -59.48 -6.15 -32.72
C THR A 137 -60.63 -5.34 -32.10
N ASP A 138 -60.40 -4.09 -31.72
CA ASP A 138 -61.35 -3.20 -31.04
C ASP A 138 -61.64 -1.89 -31.80
N LEU A 139 -61.21 -1.76 -33.06
CA LEU A 139 -61.42 -0.54 -33.85
C LEU A 139 -62.90 -0.35 -34.26
N ASP A 140 -63.60 -1.44 -34.53
CA ASP A 140 -65.05 -1.44 -34.84
C ASP A 140 -65.88 -1.33 -33.56
N LYS A 141 -65.84 -0.16 -32.92
CA LYS A 141 -66.66 0.11 -31.72
C LYS A 141 -68.17 0.06 -32.00
N TYR A 142 -68.58 0.24 -33.25
CA TYR A 142 -69.96 0.18 -33.69
C TYR A 142 -70.04 -0.66 -34.96
N THR A 143 -70.97 -1.59 -35.00
CA THR A 143 -71.31 -2.33 -36.22
C THR A 143 -71.99 -1.38 -37.22
N GLN A 144 -71.89 -1.68 -38.52
CA GLN A 144 -72.55 -0.89 -39.59
C GLN A 144 -74.04 -0.67 -39.31
N VAL A 145 -74.72 -1.69 -38.77
CA VAL A 145 -76.14 -1.62 -38.39
C VAL A 145 -76.40 -0.57 -37.30
N GLU A 146 -75.52 -0.44 -36.31
CA GLU A 146 -75.66 0.55 -35.25
C GLU A 146 -75.41 1.96 -35.77
N VAL A 147 -74.45 2.15 -36.68
CA VAL A 147 -74.20 3.43 -37.35
C VAL A 147 -75.41 3.85 -38.18
N ASP A 148 -75.94 2.93 -38.99
CA ASP A 148 -77.09 3.19 -39.86
C ASP A 148 -78.33 3.55 -39.04
N THR A 149 -78.53 2.87 -37.90
CA THR A 149 -79.64 3.16 -36.97
C THR A 149 -79.49 4.54 -36.31
N ASN A 150 -78.29 4.89 -35.86
CA ASN A 150 -78.02 6.17 -35.21
C ASN A 150 -78.12 7.35 -36.19
N ILE A 151 -77.66 7.18 -37.43
CA ILE A 151 -77.83 8.18 -38.49
C ILE A 151 -79.31 8.33 -38.82
N GLY A 152 -80.04 7.23 -39.04
CA GLY A 152 -81.48 7.28 -39.35
C GLY A 152 -82.31 8.00 -38.28
N ALA A 153 -81.98 7.81 -37.00
CA ALA A 153 -82.66 8.50 -35.90
C ALA A 153 -82.35 10.00 -35.80
N ALA A 154 -81.22 10.47 -36.35
CA ALA A 154 -80.79 11.87 -36.26
C ALA A 154 -81.34 12.77 -37.37
N ILE A 155 -81.85 12.20 -38.47
CA ILE A 155 -82.38 12.94 -39.64
C ILE A 155 -83.91 12.94 -39.73
N THR A 156 -84.59 12.48 -38.67
CA THR A 156 -86.05 12.44 -38.54
C THR A 156 -86.50 13.34 -37.40
#